data_AF-A0A0F9AD82-F1
#
_entry.id   AF-A0A0F9AD82-F1
#
_cell.length_a   1.000
_cell.length_b   1.000
_cell.length_c   1.000
_cell.angle_alpha   90.00
_cell.angle_beta   90.00
_cell.angle_gamma   90.00
#
_symmetry.space_group_name_H-M   'P 1'
#
loop_
_entity.id
_entity.type
_entity.pdbx_description
1 polymer ?
#
loop_
_entity_poly.entity_id
_entity_poly.type
_entity_poly.pdbx_seq_one_letter_code
_entity_poly.pdbx_strand_id
1 'polypeptide(L)'
;MNNPDWYSPDGIKSPPTVAQLLWCIPHLPAMKQGWWPPSHKETGYSGSNKGRQISSEAKFTKPCIVAADIERLIERERTDGILLEFIYSNPQNYNENVHHVANALRVPTDEIFQRMRNTLERMTS
;
A
#
# COMPACT_ATOMS: atom_id res chain seq x y z
N MET A 1 14.88 -10.62 -0.72
CA MET A 1 14.18 -10.43 0.57
C MET A 1 12.78 -10.97 0.41
N ASN A 2 12.37 -11.92 1.24
CA ASN A 2 10.99 -12.43 1.25
C ASN A 2 10.09 -11.32 1.82
N ASN A 3 9.41 -10.57 0.94
CA ASN A 3 8.36 -9.67 1.39
C ASN A 3 7.22 -10.52 1.94
N PRO A 4 6.71 -10.24 3.14
CA PRO A 4 5.57 -10.97 3.66
C PRO A 4 4.36 -10.74 2.74
N ASP A 5 3.61 -11.81 2.46
CA ASP A 5 2.39 -11.77 1.64
C ASP A 5 1.25 -10.97 2.29
N TRP A 6 1.45 -10.51 3.53
CA TRP A 6 0.44 -9.84 4.34
C TRP A 6 1.07 -9.01 5.46
N TYR A 7 0.46 -7.88 5.77
CA TYR A 7 0.78 -7.04 6.93
C TYR A 7 -0.44 -6.89 7.85
N SER A 8 -0.20 -6.92 9.17
CA SER A 8 -1.24 -6.60 10.14
C SER A 8 -1.52 -5.10 10.18
N PRO A 9 -2.75 -4.67 10.52
CA PRO A 9 -3.08 -3.24 10.65
C PRO A 9 -2.15 -2.50 11.61
N ASP A 10 -1.82 -3.11 12.76
CA ASP A 10 -0.91 -2.54 13.76
C ASP A 10 0.57 -2.70 13.40
N GLY A 11 0.88 -3.47 12.36
CA GLY A 11 2.24 -3.68 11.87
C GLY A 11 2.70 -2.60 10.89
N ILE A 12 1.79 -1.78 10.36
CA ILE A 12 2.13 -0.68 9.45
C ILE A 12 2.85 0.42 10.22
N LYS A 13 4.07 0.76 9.77
CA LYS A 13 4.87 1.82 10.39
C LYS A 13 4.41 3.19 9.91
N SER A 14 4.80 4.24 10.65
CA SER A 14 4.66 5.64 10.23
C SER A 14 6.02 6.33 10.35
N PRO A 15 6.72 6.64 9.24
CA PRO A 15 6.33 6.33 7.86
C PRO A 15 6.38 4.81 7.55
N PRO A 16 5.57 4.33 6.59
CA PRO A 16 5.57 2.92 6.19
C PRO A 16 6.90 2.57 5.49
N THR A 17 7.32 1.31 5.57
CA THR A 17 8.43 0.84 4.72
C THR A 17 7.98 0.73 3.26
N VAL A 18 8.93 0.69 2.31
CA VAL A 18 8.61 0.50 0.88
C VAL A 18 7.74 -0.74 0.67
N ALA A 19 8.07 -1.86 1.32
CA ALA A 19 7.31 -3.10 1.18
C ALA A 19 5.88 -2.98 1.76
N GLN A 20 5.70 -2.25 2.87
CA GLN A 20 4.38 -1.97 3.43
C GLN A 20 3.56 -1.07 2.51
N LEU A 21 4.18 -0.01 1.98
CA LEU A 21 3.53 0.91 1.06
C LEU A 21 3.07 0.21 -0.22
N LEU A 22 3.95 -0.58 -0.84
CA LEU A 22 3.63 -1.36 -2.04
C LEU A 22 2.56 -2.43 -1.81
N TRP A 23 2.46 -2.97 -0.59
CA TRP A 23 1.39 -3.87 -0.22
C TRP A 23 0.06 -3.13 0.00
N CYS A 24 0.07 -1.95 0.64
CA CYS A 24 -1.14 -1.18 0.92
C CYS A 24 -1.80 -0.63 -0.35
N ILE A 25 -1.02 -0.16 -1.35
CA ILE A 25 -1.55 0.52 -2.54
C ILE A 25 -2.64 -0.26 -3.29
N PRO A 26 -2.42 -1.54 -3.68
CA PRO A 26 -3.48 -2.35 -4.31
C PRO A 26 -4.75 -2.51 -3.46
N HIS A 27 -4.63 -2.36 -2.14
CA HIS A 27 -5.68 -2.59 -1.17
C HIS A 27 -6.38 -1.30 -0.69
N LEU A 28 -5.91 -0.13 -1.12
CA LEU A 28 -6.49 1.16 -0.73
C LEU A 28 -8.01 1.23 -0.93
N PRO A 29 -8.61 0.77 -2.06
CA PRO A 29 -10.05 0.83 -2.24
C PRO A 29 -10.83 0.08 -1.15
N ALA A 30 -10.35 -1.10 -0.73
CA ALA A 30 -10.97 -1.89 0.33
C ALA A 30 -10.75 -1.24 1.71
N MET A 31 -9.53 -0.77 1.97
CA MET A 31 -9.17 -0.14 3.24
C MET A 31 -9.96 1.16 3.49
N LYS A 32 -10.21 1.95 2.44
CA LYS A 32 -11.08 3.15 2.50
C LYS A 32 -12.52 2.82 2.85
N GLN A 33 -12.98 1.61 2.55
CA GLN A 33 -14.30 1.10 2.94
C GLN A 33 -14.30 0.45 4.34
N GLY A 34 -13.17 0.48 5.06
CA GLY A 34 -13.04 -0.13 6.37
C GLY A 34 -12.68 -1.61 6.35
N TRP A 35 -12.31 -2.16 5.19
CA TRP A 35 -11.94 -3.57 5.06
C TRP A 35 -10.44 -3.75 5.03
N TRP A 36 -9.90 -4.47 6.02
CA TRP A 36 -8.53 -4.95 5.94
C TRP A 36 -8.48 -6.19 5.05
N PRO A 37 -7.53 -6.30 4.11
CA PRO A 37 -7.35 -7.52 3.33
C PRO A 37 -7.15 -8.74 4.24
N PRO A 38 -7.94 -9.81 4.06
CA PRO A 38 -7.88 -10.98 4.91
C PRO A 38 -6.54 -11.71 4.75
N SER A 39 -6.06 -12.31 5.84
CA SER A 39 -4.83 -13.13 5.81
C SER A 39 -5.09 -14.46 5.11
N HIS A 40 -4.09 -15.01 4.41
CA HIS A 40 -4.10 -16.40 3.94
C HIS A 40 -4.24 -17.43 5.08
N LYS A 41 -4.07 -17.03 6.35
CA LYS A 41 -4.26 -17.88 7.53
C LYS A 41 -5.61 -17.68 8.25
N GLU A 42 -6.42 -16.69 7.84
CA GLU A 42 -7.69 -16.37 8.52
C GLU A 42 -8.81 -17.40 8.29
N THR A 43 -8.64 -18.34 7.36
CA THR A 43 -9.58 -19.47 7.21
C THR A 43 -9.31 -20.63 8.20
N GLY A 44 -8.34 -20.52 9.12
CA GLY A 44 -7.91 -21.69 9.90
C GLY A 44 -7.21 -21.47 11.25
N TYR A 45 -7.52 -20.44 12.04
CA TYR A 45 -6.90 -20.29 13.37
C TYR A 45 -7.72 -20.88 14.53
N SER A 46 -7.34 -22.08 14.95
CA SER A 46 -7.43 -22.55 16.33
C SER A 46 -6.13 -22.19 17.07
N GLY A 47 -6.17 -21.25 18.02
CA GLY A 47 -5.13 -21.14 19.05
C GLY A 47 -4.52 -19.76 19.26
N SER A 48 -5.02 -19.04 20.27
CA SER A 48 -4.22 -18.42 21.35
C SER A 48 -5.16 -17.65 22.29
N ASN A 49 -5.39 -18.20 23.49
CA ASN A 49 -6.24 -17.64 24.55
C ASN A 49 -5.47 -16.70 25.51
N LYS A 50 -4.38 -16.06 25.07
CA LYS A 50 -3.63 -15.13 25.94
C LYS A 50 -3.93 -13.68 25.58
N GLY A 51 -4.79 -13.06 26.38
CA GLY A 51 -4.85 -11.60 26.56
C GLY A 51 -5.35 -10.81 25.35
N ARG A 52 -6.49 -11.18 24.76
CA ARG A 52 -7.12 -10.39 23.69
C ARG A 52 -7.52 -9.03 24.28
N GLN A 53 -6.69 -8.01 24.10
CA GLN A 53 -7.10 -6.63 24.37
C GLN A 53 -8.25 -6.32 23.40
N ILE A 54 -9.45 -6.18 23.95
CA ILE A 54 -10.62 -5.76 23.20
C ILE A 54 -10.42 -4.26 22.95
N SER A 55 -10.07 -3.90 21.72
CA SER A 55 -10.11 -2.50 21.32
C SER A 55 -11.55 -1.99 21.43
N SER A 56 -11.73 -0.81 22.01
CA SER A 56 -13.00 -0.09 21.99
C SER A 56 -13.30 0.53 20.62
N GLU A 57 -12.31 0.53 19.71
CA GLU A 57 -12.48 1.06 18.36
C GLU A 57 -13.21 0.07 17.47
N ALA A 58 -14.03 0.62 16.57
CA ALA A 58 -14.67 -0.18 15.55
C ALA A 58 -13.64 -0.78 14.59
N LYS A 59 -13.87 -2.02 14.14
CA LYS A 59 -12.92 -2.76 13.30
C LYS A 59 -12.56 -2.07 11.98
N PHE A 60 -13.45 -1.21 11.48
CA PHE A 60 -13.24 -0.44 10.25
C PHE A 60 -12.30 0.75 10.43
N THR A 61 -12.13 1.25 11.66
CA THR A 61 -11.41 2.48 11.95
C THR A 61 -9.95 2.37 11.52
N LYS A 62 -9.29 1.27 11.88
CA LYS A 62 -7.86 1.08 11.60
C LYS A 62 -7.54 1.00 10.09
N PRO A 63 -8.26 0.21 9.27
CA PRO A 63 -8.10 0.26 7.81
C PRO A 63 -8.26 1.66 7.23
N CYS A 64 -9.28 2.42 7.66
CA CYS A 64 -9.51 3.77 7.17
C CYS A 64 -8.39 4.74 7.57
N ILE A 65 -7.87 4.65 8.80
CA ILE A 65 -6.74 5.46 9.26
C ILE A 65 -5.51 5.20 8.39
N VAL A 66 -5.15 3.93 8.20
CA VAL A 66 -3.99 3.58 7.37
C VAL A 66 -4.20 4.05 5.93
N ALA A 67 -5.40 3.88 5.36
CA ALA A 67 -5.69 4.38 4.02
C ALA A 67 -5.49 5.90 3.93
N ALA A 68 -6.05 6.66 4.87
CA ALA A 68 -5.91 8.12 4.91
C ALA A 68 -4.44 8.57 5.02
N ASP A 69 -3.64 7.87 5.84
CA ASP A 69 -2.20 8.17 5.95
C ASP A 69 -1.44 7.93 4.65
N ILE A 70 -1.76 6.84 3.93
CA ILE A 70 -1.14 6.53 2.63
C ILE A 70 -1.59 7.53 1.56
N GLU A 71 -2.89 7.88 1.52
CA GLU A 71 -3.41 8.90 0.62
C GLU A 71 -2.74 10.26 0.84
N ARG A 72 -2.53 10.65 2.10
CA ARG A 72 -1.79 11.88 2.43
C ARG A 72 -0.37 11.85 1.87
N LEU A 73 0.32 10.70 1.93
CA LEU A 73 1.66 10.55 1.34
C LEU A 73 1.62 10.66 -0.19
N ILE A 74 0.62 10.04 -0.83
CA ILE A 74 0.40 10.13 -2.28
C ILE A 74 0.16 11.59 -2.71
N GLU A 75 -0.74 12.29 -2.02
CA GLU A 75 -1.07 13.69 -2.30
C GLU A 75 0.14 14.62 -2.14
N ARG A 76 0.99 14.36 -1.13
CA ARG A 76 2.21 15.13 -0.88
C ARG A 76 3.18 15.08 -2.07
N GLU A 77 3.28 13.92 -2.72
CA GLU A 77 4.13 13.71 -3.91
C GLU A 77 3.47 14.18 -5.21
N ARG A 78 2.24 14.69 -5.15
CA ARG A 78 1.49 15.27 -6.28
C ARG A 78 1.41 14.29 -7.46
N THR A 79 1.81 14.73 -8.65
CA THR A 79 1.78 13.93 -9.88
C THR A 79 2.51 12.61 -9.72
N ASP A 80 3.68 12.60 -9.07
CA ASP A 80 4.45 11.36 -8.90
C ASP A 80 3.74 10.37 -7.99
N GLY A 81 3.03 10.86 -6.96
CA GLY A 81 2.20 10.02 -6.10
C GLY A 81 1.05 9.38 -6.86
N ILE A 82 0.34 10.16 -7.69
CA ILE A 82 -0.77 9.66 -8.52
C ILE A 82 -0.28 8.60 -9.51
N LEU A 83 0.86 8.84 -10.16
CA LEU A 83 1.46 7.87 -11.08
C LEU A 83 1.86 6.58 -10.35
N LEU A 84 2.39 6.72 -9.14
CA LEU A 84 2.76 5.58 -8.29
C LEU A 84 1.53 4.77 -7.91
N GLU A 85 0.45 5.40 -7.45
CA GLU A 85 -0.81 4.71 -7.16
C GLU A 85 -1.32 3.97 -8.40
N PHE A 86 -1.39 4.63 -9.56
CA PHE A 86 -1.83 4.01 -10.81
C PHE A 86 -0.98 2.80 -11.18
N ILE A 87 0.34 2.95 -11.19
CA ILE A 87 1.27 1.89 -11.60
C ILE A 87 1.17 0.67 -10.69
N TYR A 88 1.11 0.89 -9.38
CA TYR A 88 1.14 -0.18 -8.39
C TYR A 88 -0.25 -0.69 -7.96
N SER A 89 -1.35 -0.04 -8.38
CA SER A 89 -2.72 -0.46 -8.05
C SER A 89 -3.03 -1.89 -8.50
N ASN A 90 -2.43 -2.33 -9.61
CA ASN A 90 -2.52 -3.71 -10.10
C ASN A 90 -1.12 -4.28 -10.37
N PRO A 91 -0.53 -5.00 -9.41
CA PRO A 91 0.81 -5.56 -9.55
C PRO A 91 0.98 -6.52 -10.73
N GLN A 92 -0.10 -7.17 -11.20
CA GLN A 92 -0.04 -8.08 -12.34
C GLN A 92 0.25 -7.35 -13.65
N ASN A 93 -0.17 -6.09 -13.74
CA ASN A 93 -0.02 -5.26 -14.94
C ASN A 93 1.08 -4.21 -14.77
N TYR A 94 1.99 -4.37 -13.81
CA TYR A 94 2.99 -3.36 -13.47
C TYR A 94 3.78 -2.86 -14.69
N ASN A 95 4.33 -3.77 -15.50
CA ASN A 95 5.11 -3.38 -16.68
C ASN A 95 4.26 -2.66 -17.73
N GLU A 96 3.05 -3.16 -17.97
CA GLU A 96 2.11 -2.53 -18.90
C GLU A 96 1.73 -1.13 -18.44
N ASN A 97 1.44 -0.94 -17.15
CA ASN A 97 1.13 0.35 -16.56
C ASN A 97 2.31 1.33 -16.71
N VAL A 98 3.55 0.89 -16.48
CA VAL A 98 4.75 1.70 -16.69
C VAL A 98 4.87 2.13 -18.15
N HIS A 99 4.67 1.21 -19.10
CA HIS A 99 4.68 1.54 -20.53
C HIS A 99 3.57 2.52 -20.90
N HIS A 100 2.35 2.34 -20.36
CA HIS A 100 1.23 3.25 -20.60
C HIS A 100 1.53 4.66 -20.10
N VAL A 101 2.06 4.79 -18.89
CA VAL A 101 2.46 6.09 -18.32
C VAL A 101 3.59 6.73 -19.13
N ALA A 102 4.64 5.96 -19.46
CA ALA A 102 5.76 6.44 -20.27
C ALA A 102 5.29 6.97 -21.64
N ASN A 103 4.42 6.22 -22.31
CA ASN A 103 3.84 6.62 -23.60
C ASN A 103 2.96 7.88 -23.47
N ALA A 104 2.11 7.95 -22.44
CA ALA A 104 1.24 9.10 -22.20
C ALA A 104 2.05 10.38 -21.94
N LEU A 105 3.17 10.27 -21.22
CA LEU A 105 4.05 11.39 -20.89
C LEU A 105 5.12 11.65 -21.96
N ARG A 106 5.24 10.79 -22.98
CA ARG A 106 6.25 10.84 -24.04
C ARG A 106 7.68 10.84 -23.51
N VAL A 107 7.94 10.00 -22.50
CA VAL A 107 9.26 9.81 -21.89
C VAL A 107 9.70 8.35 -21.97
N PRO A 108 11.00 8.05 -21.89
CA PRO A 108 11.48 6.68 -21.76
C PRO A 108 10.97 6.00 -20.48
N THR A 109 10.80 4.68 -20.51
CA THR A 109 10.39 3.89 -19.33
C THR A 109 11.38 4.01 -18.17
N ASP A 110 12.68 4.16 -18.46
CA ASP A 110 13.72 4.32 -17.45
C ASP A 110 13.51 5.57 -16.59
N GLU A 111 12.98 6.64 -17.18
CA GLU A 111 12.63 7.85 -16.44
C GLU A 111 11.48 7.58 -15.46
N ILE A 112 10.47 6.80 -15.87
CA ILE A 112 9.37 6.41 -14.99
C ILE A 112 9.88 5.55 -13.84
N PHE A 113 10.75 4.56 -14.10
CA PHE A 113 11.35 3.75 -13.04
C PHE A 113 12.13 4.61 -12.03
N GLN A 114 12.92 5.57 -12.51
CA GLN A 114 13.68 6.44 -11.62
C GLN A 114 12.76 7.36 -10.80
N ARG A 115 11.70 7.90 -11.40
CA ARG A 115 10.68 8.68 -10.69
C ARG A 115 10.03 7.84 -9.59
N MET A 116 9.56 6.64 -9.91
CA MET A 116 8.92 5.75 -8.93
C MET A 116 9.85 5.39 -7.78
N ARG A 117 11.11 5.06 -8.06
CA ARG A 117 12.13 4.81 -7.04
C ARG A 117 12.29 6.01 -6.10
N ASN A 118 12.52 7.19 -6.66
CA ASN A 118 12.74 8.41 -5.87
C ASN A 118 11.50 8.75 -5.03
N THR A 119 10.30 8.56 -5.57
CA THR A 119 9.04 8.83 -4.85
C THR A 119 8.85 7.86 -3.69
N LEU A 120 9.10 6.56 -3.89
CA LEU A 120 9.07 5.56 -2.82
C LEU A 120 10.08 5.91 -1.71
N GLU A 121 11.29 6.34 -2.05
CA GLU A 121 12.29 6.76 -1.07
C GLU A 121 11.80 7.97 -0.25
N ARG A 122 11.23 9.01 -0.90
CA ARG A 122 10.68 10.18 -0.20
C ARG A 122 9.47 9.86 0.67
N MET A 123 8.61 8.93 0.26
CA MET A 123 7.43 8.51 1.04
C MET A 123 7.77 7.68 2.27
N THR A 124 8.97 7.09 2.31
CA THR A 124 9.37 6.12 3.33
C THR A 124 10.55 6.57 4.19
N SER A 125 11.10 7.76 3.88
CA SER A 125 12.07 8.51 4.70
C SER A 125 11.38 9.30 5.79
#